data_AF-A0A831YI19-F1
#
_entry.id   AF-A0A831YI19-F1
#
_cell.length_a   1.000
_cell.length_b   1.000
_cell.length_c   1.000
_cell.angle_alpha   90.00
_cell.angle_beta   90.00
_cell.angle_gamma   90.00
#
_symmetry.space_group_name_H-M   'P 1'
#
loop_
_entity.id
_entity.type
_entity.pdbx_description
1 polymer ?
#
loop_
_entity_poly.entity_id
_entity_poly.type
_entity_poly.pdbx_seq_one_letter_code
_entity_poly.pdbx_strand_id
1 'polypeptide(L)'
;MATAEEVRKKIVEHGASIRDRVIENLPHNYALLVEQVKSISRTYKTDFDTFVASLSNVRGLDLLITYTALVALLSKHRPLSDAELKNLAAAYEKHVYDVFSASRIRRALEEVGVEKDVANQVITDVLRASSVINNKYKSLHLWIAKQRKIADFENGIREVVFRGEGGNRVGRGVKLFLRLFIHETNIPLATKIAYGQEHKKYILHGDMYTALVTLRSGAFEDVPTLTAERVKARVAKRLLCEAKEGKCRDVVLRLESIRGLVRHVGKISGDPVLFERGAYDIGSKYCKDLRCEECPLKDICRRHTFIKVK
;
A
#
# COMPACT_ATOMS: atom_id res chain seq x y z
N MET A 1 21.11 10.26 21.23
CA MET A 1 20.28 10.63 20.06
C MET A 1 19.85 9.36 19.37
N ALA A 2 18.57 9.21 19.02
CA ALA A 2 18.09 8.00 18.38
C ALA A 2 18.79 7.77 17.03
N THR A 3 19.04 6.51 16.68
CA THR A 3 19.65 6.10 15.40
C THR A 3 18.59 6.07 14.29
N ALA A 4 19.02 6.16 13.03
CA ALA A 4 18.11 6.03 11.89
C ALA A 4 17.45 4.63 11.84
N GLU A 5 18.14 3.59 12.32
CA GLU A 5 17.61 2.24 12.47
C GLU A 5 16.47 2.18 13.50
N GLU A 6 16.63 2.80 14.67
CA GLU A 6 15.58 2.89 15.69
C GLU A 6 14.33 3.58 15.15
N VAL A 7 14.51 4.65 14.37
CA VAL A 7 13.40 5.35 13.70
C VAL A 7 12.69 4.43 12.71
N ARG A 8 13.43 3.70 11.86
CA ARG A 8 12.83 2.72 10.93
C ARG A 8 12.07 1.63 11.67
N LYS A 9 12.64 1.09 12.74
CA LYS A 9 12.01 0.06 13.59
C LYS A 9 10.69 0.58 14.16
N LYS A 10 10.67 1.81 14.69
CA LYS A 10 9.44 2.40 15.25
C LYS A 10 8.36 2.64 14.20
N ILE A 11 8.74 3.01 12.98
CA ILE A 11 7.81 3.13 11.85
C ILE A 11 7.20 1.76 11.52
N VAL A 12 8.00 0.69 11.51
CA VAL A 12 7.53 -0.68 11.28
C VAL A 12 6.61 -1.15 12.42
N GLU A 13 6.97 -0.90 13.68
CA GLU A 13 6.14 -1.20 14.86
C GLU A 13 4.78 -0.50 14.78
N HIS A 14 4.77 0.78 14.40
CA HIS A 14 3.52 1.52 14.17
C HIS A 14 2.73 0.94 13.00
N GLY A 15 3.39 0.54 11.92
CA GLY A 15 2.76 -0.17 10.81
C GLY A 15 2.14 -1.52 11.23
N ALA A 16 2.73 -2.21 12.20
CA ALA A 16 2.21 -3.46 12.75
C ALA A 16 0.99 -3.26 13.66
N SER A 17 0.92 -2.12 14.38
CA SER A 17 -0.18 -1.82 15.29
C SER A 17 -1.45 -1.32 14.61
N ILE A 18 -1.38 -0.97 13.33
CA ILE A 18 -2.51 -0.46 12.55
C ILE A 18 -2.92 -1.42 11.42
N ARG A 19 -4.21 -1.37 11.06
CA ARG A 19 -4.74 -2.06 9.88
C ARG A 19 -4.40 -1.28 8.61
N ASP A 20 -4.24 -1.97 7.49
CA ASP A 20 -4.18 -1.28 6.19
C ASP A 20 -5.53 -0.59 5.95
N ARG A 21 -5.49 0.66 5.48
CA ARG A 21 -6.68 1.51 5.26
C ARG A 21 -7.72 0.86 4.35
N VAL A 22 -7.30 0.06 3.37
CA VAL A 22 -8.25 -0.65 2.51
C VAL A 22 -8.98 -1.75 3.29
N ILE A 23 -8.27 -2.44 4.19
CA ILE A 23 -8.82 -3.51 5.04
C ILE A 23 -9.74 -2.93 6.12
N GLU A 24 -9.33 -1.82 6.73
CA GLU A 24 -10.12 -1.11 7.75
C GLU A 24 -11.46 -0.63 7.21
N ASN A 25 -11.50 -0.22 5.93
CA ASN A 25 -12.70 0.27 5.26
C ASN A 25 -13.32 -0.76 4.30
N LEU A 26 -13.12 -2.06 4.55
CA LEU A 26 -13.82 -3.09 3.78
C LEU A 26 -15.33 -3.08 4.08
N PRO A 27 -16.17 -3.52 3.12
CA PRO A 27 -17.47 -4.09 3.43
C PRO A 27 -17.42 -5.03 4.65
N HIS A 28 -18.41 -4.95 5.53
CA HIS A 28 -18.48 -5.71 6.78
C HIS A 28 -18.32 -7.22 6.53
N ASN A 29 -19.04 -7.76 5.55
CA ASN A 29 -18.94 -9.18 5.19
C ASN A 29 -17.54 -9.57 4.71
N TYR A 30 -16.83 -8.67 4.04
CA TYR A 30 -15.48 -8.91 3.56
C TYR A 30 -14.46 -8.85 4.69
N ALA A 31 -14.67 -8.00 5.71
CA ALA A 31 -13.83 -8.00 6.90
C ALA A 31 -13.84 -9.36 7.61
N LEU A 32 -15.01 -10.02 7.70
CA LEU A 32 -15.12 -11.38 8.24
C LEU A 32 -14.38 -12.42 7.39
N LEU A 33 -14.50 -12.32 6.06
CA LEU A 33 -13.76 -13.18 5.13
C LEU A 33 -12.25 -13.02 5.27
N VAL A 34 -11.75 -11.79 5.49
CA VAL A 34 -10.31 -11.55 5.70
C VAL A 34 -9.81 -12.28 6.94
N GLU A 35 -10.53 -12.25 8.05
CA GLU A 35 -10.14 -12.98 9.26
C GLU A 35 -10.19 -14.50 9.06
N GLN A 36 -11.18 -15.00 8.32
CA GLN A 36 -11.23 -16.41 7.93
C GLN A 36 -10.02 -16.81 7.06
N VAL A 37 -9.67 -16.00 6.06
CA VAL A 37 -8.48 -16.22 5.21
C VAL A 37 -7.21 -16.20 6.04
N LYS A 38 -7.03 -15.23 6.95
CA LYS A 38 -5.87 -15.20 7.86
C LYS A 38 -5.77 -16.47 8.69
N SER A 39 -6.88 -16.94 9.24
CA SER A 39 -6.93 -18.18 10.01
C SER A 39 -6.50 -19.38 9.16
N ILE A 40 -7.07 -19.55 7.98
CA ILE A 40 -6.73 -20.63 7.03
C ILE A 40 -5.25 -20.55 6.63
N SER A 41 -4.78 -19.38 6.20
CA SER A 41 -3.39 -19.19 5.76
C SER A 41 -2.39 -19.46 6.87
N ARG A 42 -2.68 -19.05 8.12
CA ARG A 42 -1.80 -19.29 9.27
C ARG A 42 -1.73 -20.78 9.63
N THR A 43 -2.87 -21.47 9.63
CA THR A 43 -2.96 -22.90 9.95
C THR A 43 -2.24 -23.75 8.91
N TYR A 44 -2.43 -23.46 7.62
CA TYR A 44 -1.92 -24.27 6.52
C TYR A 44 -0.72 -23.63 5.79
N LYS A 45 0.04 -22.76 6.46
CA LYS A 45 1.19 -22.04 5.86
C LYS A 45 2.26 -22.97 5.25
N THR A 46 2.37 -24.20 5.75
CA THR A 46 3.31 -25.23 5.26
C THR A 46 2.65 -26.30 4.39
N ASP A 47 1.31 -26.33 4.29
CA ASP A 47 0.56 -27.31 3.52
C ASP A 47 -0.28 -26.59 2.44
N PHE A 48 0.32 -26.47 1.26
CA PHE A 48 -0.26 -25.69 0.17
C PHE A 48 -1.55 -26.33 -0.38
N ASP A 49 -1.63 -27.65 -0.41
CA ASP A 49 -2.77 -28.34 -1.01
C ASP A 49 -4.00 -28.23 -0.10
N THR A 50 -3.82 -28.44 1.21
CA THR A 50 -4.89 -28.23 2.19
C THR A 50 -5.27 -26.75 2.31
N PHE A 51 -4.32 -25.83 2.17
CA PHE A 51 -4.60 -24.39 2.08
C PHE A 51 -5.54 -24.08 0.90
N VAL A 52 -5.23 -24.56 -0.30
CA VAL A 52 -6.05 -24.34 -1.50
C VAL A 52 -7.43 -24.99 -1.39
N ALA A 53 -7.49 -26.23 -0.88
CA ALA A 53 -8.75 -26.92 -0.64
C ALA A 53 -9.64 -26.16 0.35
N SER A 54 -9.06 -25.65 1.44
CA SER A 54 -9.77 -24.86 2.46
C SER A 54 -10.29 -23.54 1.90
N LEU A 55 -9.49 -22.83 1.10
CA LEU A 55 -9.92 -21.59 0.45
C LEU A 55 -11.06 -21.79 -0.55
N SER A 56 -11.11 -22.94 -1.23
CA SER A 56 -12.16 -23.24 -2.20
C SER A 56 -13.56 -23.32 -1.55
N ASN A 57 -13.62 -23.54 -0.24
CA ASN A 57 -14.86 -23.55 0.54
C ASN A 57 -15.27 -22.17 1.08
N VAL A 58 -14.43 -21.14 0.90
CA VAL A 58 -14.70 -19.77 1.37
C VAL A 58 -15.57 -19.04 0.34
N ARG A 59 -16.87 -18.96 0.61
CA ARG A 59 -17.83 -18.25 -0.26
C ARG A 59 -17.51 -16.76 -0.32
N GLY A 60 -17.57 -16.19 -1.53
CA GLY A 60 -17.35 -14.75 -1.74
C GLY A 60 -15.88 -14.31 -1.83
N LEU A 61 -14.91 -15.24 -1.76
CA LEU A 61 -13.49 -14.90 -1.84
C LEU A 61 -13.11 -14.18 -3.15
N ASP A 62 -13.64 -14.64 -4.28
CA ASP A 62 -13.39 -14.00 -5.57
C ASP A 62 -14.07 -12.62 -5.68
N LEU A 63 -15.17 -12.38 -4.96
CA LEU A 63 -15.80 -11.06 -4.88
C LEU A 63 -14.95 -10.07 -4.05
N LEU A 64 -14.33 -10.54 -2.96
CA LEU A 64 -13.35 -9.76 -2.20
C LEU A 64 -12.14 -9.37 -3.07
N ILE A 65 -11.62 -10.32 -3.87
CA ILE A 65 -10.51 -10.02 -4.79
C ILE A 65 -10.95 -9.04 -5.88
N THR A 66 -12.18 -9.19 -6.38
CA THR A 66 -12.77 -8.29 -7.38
C THR A 66 -12.92 -6.87 -6.82
N TYR A 67 -13.40 -6.72 -5.57
CA TYR A 67 -13.45 -5.44 -4.86
C TYR A 67 -12.05 -4.83 -4.69
N THR A 68 -11.06 -5.66 -4.35
CA THR A 68 -9.67 -5.20 -4.23
C THR A 68 -9.10 -4.72 -5.57
N ALA A 69 -9.42 -5.40 -6.67
CA ALA A 69 -9.06 -4.98 -8.03
C ALA A 69 -9.72 -3.65 -8.39
N LEU A 70 -11.00 -3.47 -8.05
CA LEU A 70 -11.73 -2.21 -8.24
C LEU A 70 -11.05 -1.04 -7.52
N VAL A 71 -10.73 -1.20 -6.22
CA VAL A 71 -10.06 -0.17 -5.42
C VAL A 71 -8.67 0.16 -6.00
N ALA A 72 -7.92 -0.85 -6.44
CA ALA A 72 -6.61 -0.68 -7.05
C ALA A 72 -6.68 0.08 -8.39
N LEU A 73 -7.68 -0.23 -9.22
CA LEU A 73 -7.93 0.45 -10.50
C LEU A 73 -8.40 1.88 -10.28
N LEU A 74 -9.29 2.16 -9.33
CA LEU A 74 -9.66 3.53 -8.97
C LEU A 74 -8.45 4.34 -8.49
N SER A 75 -7.56 3.70 -7.72
CA SER A 75 -6.34 4.33 -7.18
C SER A 75 -5.34 4.78 -8.26
N LYS A 76 -5.42 4.21 -9.48
CA LYS A 76 -4.70 4.66 -10.67
C LYS A 76 -5.11 6.08 -11.06
N HIS A 77 -6.40 6.40 -10.98
CA HIS A 77 -6.93 7.71 -11.38
C HIS A 77 -6.66 8.78 -10.33
N ARG A 78 -6.98 8.48 -9.07
CA ARG A 78 -6.73 9.38 -7.93
C ARG A 78 -6.44 8.58 -6.65
N PRO A 79 -5.60 9.08 -5.72
CA PRO A 79 -5.49 8.49 -4.40
C PRO A 79 -6.84 8.56 -3.68
N LEU A 80 -7.27 7.46 -3.04
CA LEU A 80 -8.51 7.42 -2.28
C LEU A 80 -8.27 7.75 -0.80
N SER A 81 -9.03 8.70 -0.27
CA SER A 81 -9.12 9.04 1.15
C SER A 81 -9.91 7.96 1.93
N ASP A 82 -9.82 7.99 3.26
CA ASP A 82 -10.56 7.04 4.11
C ASP A 82 -12.06 7.20 3.97
N ALA A 83 -12.54 8.46 3.86
CA ALA A 83 -13.93 8.75 3.59
C ALA A 83 -14.40 8.18 2.25
N GLU A 84 -13.60 8.31 1.20
CA GLU A 84 -13.92 7.73 -0.11
C GLU A 84 -13.93 6.20 -0.09
N LEU A 85 -12.99 5.57 0.61
CA LEU A 85 -12.98 4.11 0.78
C LEU A 85 -14.22 3.62 1.55
N LYS A 86 -14.58 4.32 2.64
CA LYS A 86 -15.77 4.01 3.44
C LYS A 86 -17.07 4.17 2.64
N ASN A 87 -17.20 5.26 1.89
CA ASN A 87 -18.36 5.50 1.04
C ASN A 87 -18.46 4.44 -0.07
N LEU A 88 -17.32 4.08 -0.68
CA LEU A 88 -17.26 3.02 -1.69
C LEU A 88 -17.69 1.68 -1.12
N ALA A 89 -17.23 1.32 0.09
CA ALA A 89 -17.63 0.09 0.75
C ALA A 89 -19.14 0.03 0.99
N ALA A 90 -19.73 1.10 1.54
CA ALA A 90 -21.17 1.17 1.79
C ALA A 90 -22.00 1.07 0.50
N ALA A 91 -21.61 1.80 -0.56
CA ALA A 91 -22.28 1.74 -1.85
C ALA A 91 -22.13 0.36 -2.50
N TYR A 92 -20.97 -0.28 -2.36
CA TYR A 92 -20.72 -1.62 -2.87
C TYR A 92 -21.60 -2.67 -2.16
N GLU A 93 -21.73 -2.59 -0.83
CA GLU A 93 -22.64 -3.46 -0.07
C GLU A 93 -24.10 -3.27 -0.48
N LYS A 94 -24.52 -2.03 -0.70
CA LYS A 94 -25.90 -1.72 -1.07
C LYS A 94 -26.28 -2.26 -2.46
N HIS A 95 -25.38 -2.15 -3.44
CA HIS A 95 -25.72 -2.43 -4.84
C HIS A 95 -25.19 -3.76 -5.36
N VAL A 96 -24.06 -4.26 -4.85
CA VAL A 96 -23.36 -5.43 -5.40
C VAL A 96 -23.59 -6.67 -4.54
N TYR A 97 -23.43 -6.54 -3.22
CA TYR A 97 -23.57 -7.55 -2.15
C TYR A 97 -23.21 -9.01 -2.51
N ASP A 98 -24.07 -9.68 -3.26
CA ASP A 98 -24.06 -11.11 -3.60
C ASP A 98 -23.58 -11.40 -5.03
N VAL A 99 -23.80 -10.49 -5.99
CA VAL A 99 -23.51 -10.73 -7.41
C VAL A 99 -22.82 -9.52 -8.05
N PHE A 100 -21.60 -9.75 -8.54
CA PHE A 100 -20.87 -8.77 -9.34
C PHE A 100 -21.43 -8.69 -10.77
N SER A 101 -21.93 -7.52 -11.17
CA SER A 101 -22.33 -7.24 -12.55
C SER A 101 -22.06 -5.78 -12.90
N ALA A 102 -21.82 -5.50 -14.20
CA ALA A 102 -21.53 -4.16 -14.71
C ALA A 102 -22.57 -3.10 -14.28
N SER A 103 -23.85 -3.48 -14.29
CA SER A 103 -24.96 -2.60 -13.90
C SER A 103 -24.90 -2.24 -12.41
N ARG A 104 -24.73 -3.24 -11.54
CA ARG A 104 -24.68 -3.05 -10.09
C ARG A 104 -23.48 -2.23 -9.64
N ILE A 105 -22.31 -2.55 -10.18
CA ILE A 105 -21.08 -1.81 -9.85
C ILE A 105 -21.14 -0.37 -10.36
N ARG A 106 -21.77 -0.13 -11.52
CA ARG A 106 -21.96 1.24 -12.04
C ARG A 106 -22.78 2.08 -11.05
N ARG A 107 -23.88 1.56 -10.53
CA ARG A 107 -24.70 2.26 -9.51
C ARG A 107 -23.88 2.59 -8.26
N ALA A 108 -23.05 1.66 -7.79
CA ALA A 108 -22.18 1.91 -6.64
C ALA A 108 -21.15 3.01 -6.91
N LEU A 109 -20.53 3.03 -8.09
CA LEU A 109 -19.54 4.04 -8.48
C LEU A 109 -20.18 5.43 -8.71
N GLU A 110 -21.38 5.47 -9.30
CA GLU A 110 -22.15 6.70 -9.49
C GLU A 110 -22.58 7.31 -8.14
N GLU A 111 -23.04 6.49 -7.19
CA GLU A 111 -23.42 6.93 -5.84
C GLU A 111 -22.27 7.60 -5.08
N VAL A 112 -21.03 7.15 -5.30
CA VAL A 112 -19.84 7.75 -4.68
C VAL A 112 -19.17 8.82 -5.55
N GLY A 113 -19.83 9.26 -6.62
CA GLY A 113 -19.41 10.39 -7.44
C GLY A 113 -18.19 10.11 -8.32
N VAL A 114 -17.96 8.86 -8.74
CA VAL A 114 -16.94 8.56 -9.74
C VAL A 114 -17.43 9.00 -11.12
N GLU A 115 -16.61 9.76 -11.83
CA GLU A 115 -16.90 10.23 -13.19
C GLU A 115 -17.28 9.04 -14.10
N LYS A 116 -18.31 9.23 -14.94
CA LYS A 116 -18.90 8.16 -15.76
C LYS A 116 -17.86 7.44 -16.64
N ASP A 117 -16.93 8.17 -17.23
CA ASP A 117 -15.89 7.59 -18.09
C ASP A 117 -14.88 6.77 -17.28
N VAL A 118 -14.48 7.26 -16.11
CA VAL A 118 -13.62 6.53 -15.17
C VAL A 118 -14.33 5.27 -14.68
N ALA A 119 -15.60 5.38 -14.30
CA ALA A 119 -16.40 4.24 -13.87
C ALA A 119 -16.48 3.16 -14.95
N ASN A 120 -16.84 3.54 -16.19
CA ASN A 120 -16.93 2.59 -17.30
C ASN A 120 -15.59 1.90 -17.61
N GLN A 121 -14.48 2.66 -17.57
CA GLN A 121 -13.15 2.10 -17.78
C GLN A 121 -12.79 1.09 -16.69
N VAL A 122 -12.96 1.46 -15.41
CA VAL A 122 -12.66 0.59 -14.27
C VAL A 122 -13.51 -0.68 -14.31
N ILE A 123 -14.81 -0.57 -14.59
CA ILE A 123 -15.72 -1.74 -14.69
C ILE A 123 -15.26 -2.69 -15.79
N THR A 124 -14.93 -2.13 -16.96
CA THR A 124 -14.44 -2.92 -18.11
C THR A 124 -13.13 -3.64 -17.75
N ASP A 125 -12.21 -2.94 -17.10
CA ASP A 125 -10.91 -3.50 -16.71
C ASP A 125 -11.04 -4.61 -15.66
N VAL A 126 -11.93 -4.44 -14.66
CA VAL A 126 -12.22 -5.48 -13.66
C VAL A 126 -12.84 -6.71 -14.33
N LEU A 127 -13.88 -6.53 -15.15
CA LEU A 127 -14.54 -7.66 -15.82
C LEU A 127 -13.59 -8.42 -16.74
N ARG A 128 -12.78 -7.70 -17.52
CA ARG A 128 -11.74 -8.29 -18.35
C ARG A 128 -10.73 -9.07 -17.52
N ALA A 129 -10.21 -8.47 -16.45
CA ALA A 129 -9.23 -9.13 -15.58
C ALA A 129 -9.82 -10.41 -14.98
N SER A 130 -11.04 -10.36 -14.43
CA SER A 130 -11.73 -11.52 -13.89
C SER A 130 -11.96 -12.61 -14.93
N SER A 131 -12.35 -12.25 -16.16
CA SER A 131 -12.53 -13.20 -17.27
C SER A 131 -11.22 -13.89 -17.65
N VAL A 132 -10.14 -13.12 -17.85
CA VAL A 132 -8.80 -13.66 -18.15
C VAL A 132 -8.35 -14.61 -17.04
N ILE A 133 -8.55 -14.22 -15.78
CA ILE A 133 -8.13 -15.02 -14.64
C ILE A 133 -8.93 -16.31 -14.54
N ASN A 134 -10.26 -16.25 -14.63
CA ASN A 134 -11.12 -17.42 -14.55
C ASN A 134 -10.82 -18.42 -15.69
N ASN A 135 -10.61 -17.92 -16.92
CA ASN A 135 -10.32 -18.78 -18.06
C ASN A 135 -8.95 -19.47 -17.94
N LYS A 136 -7.93 -18.76 -17.45
CA LYS A 136 -6.55 -19.29 -17.41
C LYS A 136 -6.20 -20.01 -16.10
N TYR A 137 -6.78 -19.59 -14.98
CA TYR A 137 -6.41 -20.03 -13.63
C TYR A 137 -7.56 -20.66 -12.84
N LYS A 138 -8.76 -20.80 -13.45
CA LYS A 138 -10.01 -21.33 -12.88
C LYS A 138 -10.72 -20.40 -11.90
N SER A 139 -9.99 -19.66 -11.06
CA SER A 139 -10.56 -18.69 -10.11
C SER A 139 -9.55 -17.59 -9.75
N LEU A 140 -10.05 -16.48 -9.20
CA LEU A 140 -9.20 -15.35 -8.80
C LEU A 140 -8.29 -15.71 -7.62
N HIS A 141 -8.83 -16.40 -6.61
CA HIS A 141 -8.03 -16.80 -5.46
C HIS A 141 -6.93 -17.80 -5.82
N LEU A 142 -7.18 -18.74 -6.74
CA LEU A 142 -6.14 -19.69 -7.19
C LEU A 142 -5.00 -18.98 -7.94
N TRP A 143 -5.33 -17.95 -8.73
CA TRP A 143 -4.32 -17.14 -9.40
C TRP A 143 -3.37 -16.46 -8.41
N ILE A 144 -3.90 -15.92 -7.31
CA ILE A 144 -3.09 -15.29 -6.25
C ILE A 144 -2.35 -16.35 -5.41
N ALA A 145 -3.02 -17.43 -5.02
CA ALA A 145 -2.44 -18.48 -4.17
C ALA A 145 -1.22 -19.16 -4.79
N LYS A 146 -1.21 -19.33 -6.11
CA LYS A 146 -0.10 -19.97 -6.84
C LYS A 146 1.16 -19.12 -6.94
N GLN A 147 1.09 -17.84 -6.57
CA GLN A 147 2.23 -16.92 -6.67
C GLN A 147 3.34 -17.29 -5.70
N ARG A 148 4.59 -17.30 -6.17
CA ARG A 148 5.78 -17.66 -5.39
C ARG A 148 6.82 -16.55 -5.32
N LYS A 149 6.88 -15.69 -6.34
CA LYS A 149 7.83 -14.59 -6.45
C LYS A 149 7.10 -13.27 -6.57
N ILE A 150 7.60 -12.23 -5.91
CA ILE A 150 6.99 -10.90 -5.97
C ILE A 150 7.04 -10.33 -7.39
N ALA A 151 8.16 -10.52 -8.09
CA ALA A 151 8.32 -9.98 -9.43
C ALA A 151 7.30 -10.58 -10.41
N ASP A 152 7.09 -11.90 -10.35
CA ASP A 152 6.13 -12.60 -11.18
C ASP A 152 4.69 -12.14 -10.87
N PHE A 153 4.36 -11.99 -9.59
CA PHE A 153 3.04 -11.52 -9.20
C PHE A 153 2.80 -10.06 -9.61
N GLU A 154 3.77 -9.17 -9.41
CA GLU A 154 3.69 -7.78 -9.83
C GLU A 154 3.51 -7.65 -11.35
N ASN A 155 4.26 -8.43 -12.13
CA ASN A 155 4.12 -8.48 -13.58
C ASN A 155 2.73 -9.02 -13.99
N GLY A 156 2.27 -10.09 -13.34
CA GLY A 156 0.93 -10.64 -13.56
C GLY A 156 -0.17 -9.64 -13.24
N ILE A 157 -0.06 -8.87 -12.15
CA ILE A 157 -1.01 -7.79 -11.81
C ILE A 157 -0.99 -6.73 -12.91
N ARG A 158 0.20 -6.29 -13.35
CA ARG A 158 0.32 -5.26 -14.39
C ARG A 158 -0.31 -5.71 -15.71
N GLU A 159 0.00 -6.92 -16.16
CA GLU A 159 -0.53 -7.49 -17.41
C GLU A 159 -2.06 -7.69 -17.33
N VAL A 160 -2.51 -8.39 -16.29
CA VAL A 160 -3.89 -8.86 -16.18
C VAL A 160 -4.82 -7.77 -15.70
N VAL A 161 -4.49 -7.05 -14.62
CA VAL A 161 -5.37 -6.02 -14.03
C VAL A 161 -5.21 -4.69 -14.74
N PHE A 162 -3.98 -4.30 -15.10
CA PHE A 162 -3.66 -2.97 -15.65
C PHE A 162 -3.26 -2.96 -17.14
N ARG A 163 -3.54 -4.03 -17.90
CA ARG A 163 -3.34 -4.09 -19.37
C ARG A 163 -1.90 -3.87 -19.84
N GLY A 164 -0.92 -4.19 -19.00
CA GLY A 164 0.49 -3.94 -19.30
C GLY A 164 0.88 -2.45 -19.24
N GLU A 165 -0.03 -1.56 -18.81
CA GLU A 165 0.26 -0.13 -18.77
C GLU A 165 1.39 0.22 -17.79
N GLY A 166 2.15 1.26 -18.13
CA GLY A 166 3.27 1.79 -17.36
C GLY A 166 2.92 3.00 -16.49
N GLY A 167 3.93 3.56 -15.83
CA GLY A 167 3.84 4.87 -15.18
C GLY A 167 3.49 4.85 -13.69
N ASN A 168 3.70 6.00 -13.05
CA ASN A 168 3.57 6.17 -11.59
C ASN A 168 2.14 5.91 -11.09
N ARG A 169 1.12 6.37 -11.83
CA ARG A 169 -0.30 6.18 -11.51
C ARG A 169 -0.67 4.70 -11.46
N VAL A 170 -0.34 3.94 -12.50
CA VAL A 170 -0.53 2.48 -12.54
C VAL A 170 0.28 1.80 -11.46
N GLY A 171 1.54 2.21 -11.26
CA GLY A 171 2.39 1.70 -10.19
C GLY A 171 1.75 1.82 -8.81
N ARG A 172 0.98 2.88 -8.52
CA ARG A 172 0.24 3.00 -7.26
C ARG A 172 -0.80 1.89 -7.09
N GLY A 173 -1.63 1.68 -8.11
CA GLY A 173 -2.66 0.65 -8.10
C GLY A 173 -2.07 -0.76 -7.99
N VAL A 174 -1.01 -1.04 -8.77
CA VAL A 174 -0.29 -2.32 -8.71
C VAL A 174 0.25 -2.60 -7.32
N LYS A 175 0.91 -1.61 -6.69
CA LYS A 175 1.50 -1.77 -5.35
C LYS A 175 0.44 -1.91 -4.25
N LEU A 176 -0.70 -1.24 -4.38
CA LEU A 176 -1.85 -1.41 -3.49
C LEU A 176 -2.40 -2.83 -3.59
N PHE A 177 -2.69 -3.31 -4.81
CA PHE A 177 -3.21 -4.66 -5.01
C PHE A 177 -2.23 -5.71 -4.47
N LEU A 178 -0.95 -5.59 -4.84
CA LEU A 178 0.10 -6.51 -4.42
C LEU A 178 0.19 -6.59 -2.89
N ARG A 179 0.37 -5.45 -2.19
CA ARG A 179 0.63 -5.45 -0.74
C ARG A 179 -0.51 -6.02 0.10
N LEU A 180 -1.75 -5.97 -0.40
CA LEU A 180 -2.90 -6.54 0.29
C LEU A 180 -2.85 -8.07 0.34
N PHE A 181 -2.17 -8.72 -0.60
CA PHE A 181 -2.16 -10.18 -0.70
C PHE A 181 -0.85 -10.87 -0.27
N ILE A 182 0.24 -10.12 -0.08
CA ILE A 182 1.58 -10.67 0.16
C ILE A 182 2.07 -10.55 1.61
N HIS A 183 1.21 -10.17 2.57
CA HIS A 183 1.63 -9.96 3.95
C HIS A 183 0.61 -10.55 4.95
N GLU A 184 1.10 -11.16 6.02
CA GLU A 184 0.28 -11.90 7.00
C GLU A 184 -0.72 -11.02 7.75
N THR A 185 -0.40 -9.74 7.96
CA THR A 185 -1.31 -8.79 8.63
C THR A 185 -2.45 -8.30 7.73
N ASN A 186 -2.43 -8.65 6.43
CA ASN A 186 -3.42 -8.25 5.44
C ASN A 186 -4.33 -9.42 5.03
N ILE A 187 -4.43 -9.74 3.73
CA ILE A 187 -5.23 -10.86 3.20
C ILE A 187 -4.26 -11.88 2.61
N PRO A 188 -3.60 -12.75 3.41
CA PRO A 188 -2.45 -13.55 2.98
C PRO A 188 -2.82 -14.71 2.03
N LEU A 189 -3.37 -14.40 0.86
CA LEU A 189 -3.72 -15.35 -0.19
C LEU A 189 -2.48 -15.85 -0.92
N ALA A 190 -1.49 -14.98 -1.17
CA ALA A 190 -0.21 -15.40 -1.73
C ALA A 190 0.67 -16.02 -0.62
N THR A 191 0.22 -17.13 -0.02
CA THR A 191 0.75 -17.70 1.23
C THR A 191 2.26 -17.96 1.18
N LYS A 192 2.78 -18.45 0.03
CA LYS A 192 4.21 -18.69 -0.19
C LYS A 192 5.05 -17.42 -0.16
N ILE A 193 4.47 -16.28 -0.53
CA ILE A 193 5.10 -14.98 -0.42
C ILE A 193 4.96 -14.44 1.00
N ALA A 194 3.74 -14.49 1.56
CA ALA A 194 3.39 -13.90 2.86
C ALA A 194 4.16 -14.52 4.02
N TYR A 195 4.28 -15.86 4.07
CA TYR A 195 4.99 -16.56 5.14
C TYR A 195 6.43 -16.96 4.76
N GLY A 196 6.82 -16.73 3.51
CA GLY A 196 8.21 -16.86 3.07
C GLY A 196 9.02 -15.58 3.30
N GLN A 197 10.31 -15.57 2.95
CA GLN A 197 11.13 -14.35 2.95
C GLN A 197 10.88 -13.44 1.73
N GLU A 198 10.02 -13.88 0.80
CA GLU A 198 9.79 -13.20 -0.46
C GLU A 198 9.09 -11.84 -0.27
N HIS A 199 8.20 -11.69 0.72
CA HIS A 199 7.53 -10.41 1.04
C HIS A 199 8.54 -9.26 1.28
N LYS A 200 9.73 -9.56 1.79
CA LYS A 200 10.81 -8.57 2.04
C LYS A 200 11.38 -7.96 0.75
N LYS A 201 11.11 -8.56 -0.42
CA LYS A 201 11.49 -8.00 -1.72
C LYS A 201 10.48 -6.97 -2.23
N TYR A 202 9.40 -6.71 -1.48
CA TYR A 202 8.41 -5.71 -1.84
C TYR A 202 9.06 -4.33 -1.98
N ILE A 203 8.92 -3.75 -3.17
CA ILE A 203 9.35 -2.38 -3.43
C ILE A 203 8.14 -1.47 -3.23
N LEU A 204 8.16 -0.71 -2.14
CA LEU A 204 7.15 0.30 -1.82
C LEU A 204 6.95 1.33 -2.95
N HIS A 205 5.74 1.84 -3.05
CA HIS A 205 5.39 2.86 -4.04
C HIS A 205 6.22 4.13 -3.79
N GLY A 206 6.29 4.57 -2.54
CA GLY A 206 7.01 5.76 -2.11
C GLY A 206 6.26 7.04 -2.48
N ASP A 207 5.03 7.16 -1.98
CA ASP A 207 4.24 8.38 -2.09
C ASP A 207 4.81 9.54 -1.25
N MET A 208 4.18 10.70 -1.38
CA MET A 208 4.55 11.93 -0.69
C MET A 208 4.53 11.78 0.84
N TYR A 209 3.57 11.06 1.43
CA TYR A 209 3.45 10.92 2.88
C TYR A 209 4.55 10.02 3.44
N THR A 210 4.76 8.87 2.79
CA THR A 210 5.86 7.96 3.10
C THR A 210 7.21 8.66 2.98
N ALA A 211 7.40 9.45 1.91
CA ALA A 211 8.61 10.25 1.69
C ALA A 211 8.81 11.33 2.77
N LEU A 212 7.75 12.06 3.12
CA LEU A 212 7.80 13.08 4.17
C LEU A 212 8.25 12.47 5.49
N VAL A 213 7.69 11.32 5.90
CA VAL A 213 8.09 10.66 7.14
C VAL A 213 9.53 10.20 7.07
N THR A 214 9.94 9.52 6.00
CA THR A 214 11.32 9.04 5.84
C THR A 214 12.34 10.17 5.97
N LEU A 215 12.07 11.31 5.32
CA LEU A 215 12.99 12.45 5.32
C LEU A 215 12.95 13.23 6.62
N ARG A 216 11.75 13.56 7.13
CA ARG A 216 11.59 14.40 8.32
C ARG A 216 12.00 13.71 9.61
N SER A 217 11.88 12.38 9.66
CA SER A 217 12.26 11.58 10.83
C SER A 217 13.75 11.32 10.94
N GLY A 218 14.51 11.47 9.86
CA GLY A 218 15.93 11.11 9.80
C GLY A 218 16.19 9.62 9.56
N ALA A 219 15.17 8.85 9.17
CA ALA A 219 15.28 7.40 8.90
C ALA A 219 16.28 7.02 7.79
N PHE A 220 16.84 8.00 7.08
CA PHE A 220 17.79 7.82 5.98
C PHE A 220 19.24 8.20 6.32
N GLU A 221 19.51 8.72 7.52
CA GLU A 221 20.80 9.38 7.82
C GLU A 221 22.02 8.44 7.74
N ASP A 222 21.82 7.16 8.02
CA ASP A 222 22.84 6.09 7.94
C ASP A 222 22.94 5.42 6.57
N VAL A 223 22.12 5.84 5.58
CA VAL A 223 22.08 5.23 4.26
C VAL A 223 23.25 5.73 3.39
N PRO A 224 24.14 4.86 2.90
CA PRO A 224 25.30 5.27 2.10
C PRO A 224 24.95 5.34 0.61
N THR A 225 24.01 6.22 0.23
CA THR A 225 23.66 6.45 -1.19
C THR A 225 23.92 7.89 -1.58
N LEU A 226 24.26 8.14 -2.85
CA LEU A 226 24.48 9.49 -3.37
C LEU A 226 23.29 10.44 -3.09
N THR A 227 22.06 9.93 -3.21
CA THR A 227 20.86 10.70 -2.88
C THR A 227 20.76 11.01 -1.39
N ALA A 228 21.08 10.07 -0.51
CA ALA A 228 21.12 10.31 0.94
C ALA A 228 22.16 11.38 1.30
N GLU A 229 23.39 11.28 0.76
CA GLU A 229 24.44 12.29 1.00
C GLU A 229 24.02 13.68 0.56
N ARG A 230 23.39 13.79 -0.63
CA ARG A 230 22.86 15.07 -1.11
C ARG A 230 21.78 15.63 -0.20
N VAL A 231 20.87 14.79 0.33
CA VAL A 231 19.86 15.23 1.28
C VAL A 231 20.51 15.66 2.60
N LYS A 232 21.45 14.87 3.13
CA LYS A 232 22.21 15.19 4.36
C LYS A 232 22.94 16.53 4.25
N ALA A 233 23.64 16.78 3.15
CA ALA A 233 24.32 18.05 2.91
C ALA A 233 23.34 19.24 2.91
N ARG A 234 22.16 19.08 2.32
CA ARG A 234 21.12 20.13 2.30
C ARG A 234 20.51 20.37 3.68
N VAL A 235 20.28 19.30 4.45
CA VAL A 235 19.83 19.37 5.84
C VAL A 235 20.89 20.07 6.71
N ALA A 236 22.16 19.66 6.62
CA ALA A 236 23.27 20.26 7.35
C ALA A 236 23.42 21.76 7.02
N LYS A 237 23.39 22.14 5.74
CA LYS A 237 23.42 23.56 5.33
C LYS A 237 22.27 24.35 5.92
N ARG A 238 21.08 23.74 6.02
CA ARG A 238 19.89 24.39 6.59
C ARG A 238 20.00 24.59 8.10
N LEU A 239 20.51 23.59 8.84
CA LEU A 239 20.75 23.67 10.28
C LEU A 239 21.85 24.67 10.61
N LEU A 240 22.95 24.69 9.85
CA LEU A 240 24.04 25.66 10.01
C LEU A 240 23.58 27.10 9.78
N CYS A 241 22.66 27.32 8.83
CA CYS A 241 22.06 28.63 8.61
C CYS A 241 21.20 29.07 9.81
N GLU A 242 20.43 28.13 10.37
CA GLU A 242 19.56 28.36 11.52
C GLU A 242 20.36 28.73 12.78
N ALA A 243 21.47 28.02 13.02
CA ALA A 243 22.40 28.31 14.11
C ALA A 243 23.12 29.66 13.98
N LYS A 244 23.13 30.26 12.78
CA LYS A 244 23.67 31.60 12.51
C LYS A 244 22.61 32.70 12.53
N GLU A 245 21.40 32.39 13.02
CA GLU A 245 20.26 33.32 13.09
C GLU A 245 19.88 33.96 11.74
N GLY A 246 20.19 33.27 10.64
CA GLY A 246 19.95 33.75 9.28
C GLY A 246 18.51 33.53 8.79
N LYS A 247 18.14 34.21 7.71
CA LYS A 247 16.90 33.90 6.95
C LYS A 247 17.10 32.65 6.09
N CYS A 248 16.70 31.49 6.60
CA CYS A 248 16.96 30.20 5.97
C CYS A 248 15.78 29.70 5.13
N ARG A 249 16.05 29.23 3.91
CA ARG A 249 15.03 28.66 3.01
C ARG A 249 14.80 27.18 3.29
N ASP A 250 13.57 26.73 3.12
CA ASP A 250 13.21 25.31 3.24
C ASP A 250 13.95 24.40 2.24
N VAL A 251 14.13 23.15 2.65
CA VAL A 251 14.73 22.11 1.80
C VAL A 251 13.63 21.49 0.94
N VAL A 252 13.50 21.99 -0.28
CA VAL A 252 12.52 21.45 -1.26
C VAL A 252 13.13 20.31 -2.07
N LEU A 253 12.51 19.13 -2.02
CA LEU A 253 12.92 17.91 -2.73
C LEU A 253 11.81 17.45 -3.67
N ARG A 254 12.16 17.05 -4.89
CA ARG A 254 11.19 16.45 -5.83
C ARG A 254 10.99 14.99 -5.48
N LEU A 255 9.75 14.52 -5.39
CA LEU A 255 9.43 13.14 -5.03
C LEU A 255 10.18 12.13 -5.91
N GLU A 256 10.22 12.37 -7.22
CA GLU A 256 10.90 11.49 -8.17
C GLU A 256 12.40 11.36 -7.91
N SER A 257 13.05 12.44 -7.43
CA SER A 257 14.48 12.45 -7.13
C SER A 257 14.85 11.69 -5.84
N ILE A 258 13.90 11.55 -4.91
CA ILE A 258 14.12 10.91 -3.61
C ILE A 258 13.42 9.56 -3.47
N ARG A 259 12.56 9.17 -4.41
CA ARG A 259 11.81 7.90 -4.35
C ARG A 259 12.72 6.68 -4.26
N GLY A 260 13.87 6.69 -4.96
CA GLY A 260 14.87 5.63 -4.85
C GLY A 260 15.43 5.48 -3.43
N LEU A 261 15.71 6.60 -2.76
CA LEU A 261 16.15 6.62 -1.37
C LEU A 261 15.06 6.08 -0.44
N VAL A 262 13.82 6.55 -0.57
CA VAL A 262 12.69 6.10 0.27
C VAL A 262 12.47 4.59 0.12
N ARG A 263 12.55 4.06 -1.10
CA ARG A 263 12.47 2.62 -1.37
C ARG A 263 13.60 1.84 -0.72
N HIS A 264 14.82 2.38 -0.78
CA HIS A 264 15.96 1.75 -0.13
C HIS A 264 15.79 1.72 1.39
N VAL A 265 15.38 2.84 2.01
CA VAL A 265 15.11 2.95 3.45
C VAL A 265 14.07 1.91 3.89
N GLY A 266 12.94 1.80 3.18
CA GLY A 266 11.94 0.79 3.52
C GLY A 266 12.45 -0.64 3.32
N LYS A 267 13.29 -0.90 2.32
CA LYS A 267 13.91 -2.23 2.12
C LYS A 267 14.82 -2.63 3.30
N ILE A 268 15.64 -1.70 3.79
CA ILE A 268 16.54 -1.96 4.94
C ILE A 268 15.84 -1.89 6.30
N SER A 269 14.55 -1.56 6.34
CA SER A 269 13.76 -1.56 7.59
C SER A 269 13.41 -2.97 8.10
N GLY A 270 13.70 -4.01 7.31
CA GLY A 270 13.38 -5.40 7.62
C GLY A 270 12.00 -5.85 7.13
N ASP A 271 11.01 -4.94 7.13
CA ASP A 271 9.67 -5.18 6.60
C ASP A 271 9.15 -3.97 5.79
N PRO A 272 9.34 -3.97 4.46
CA PRO A 272 8.95 -2.86 3.61
C PRO A 272 7.42 -2.65 3.51
N VAL A 273 6.60 -3.68 3.80
CA VAL A 273 5.13 -3.56 3.76
C VAL A 273 4.65 -2.80 4.99
N LEU A 274 5.12 -3.21 6.17
CA LEU A 274 4.80 -2.52 7.42
C LEU A 274 5.42 -1.12 7.47
N PHE A 275 6.63 -0.94 6.94
CA PHE A 275 7.24 0.38 6.83
C PHE A 275 6.40 1.33 5.98
N GLU A 276 5.97 0.91 4.78
CA GLU A 276 5.13 1.77 3.92
C GLU A 276 3.81 2.10 4.63
N ARG A 277 3.18 1.12 5.28
CA ARG A 277 1.93 1.35 6.01
C ARG A 277 2.09 2.36 7.15
N GLY A 278 3.08 2.14 8.01
CA GLY A 278 3.36 3.01 9.15
C GLY A 278 3.75 4.42 8.70
N ALA A 279 4.65 4.53 7.72
CA ALA A 279 5.08 5.82 7.19
C ALA A 279 3.95 6.58 6.48
N TYR A 280 3.05 5.88 5.78
CA TYR A 280 1.88 6.50 5.18
C TYR A 280 0.93 7.07 6.23
N ASP A 281 0.59 6.28 7.26
CA ASP A 281 -0.31 6.70 8.33
C ASP A 281 0.25 7.89 9.10
N ILE A 282 1.52 7.80 9.52
CA ILE A 282 2.23 8.91 10.18
C ILE A 282 2.26 10.15 9.28
N GLY A 283 2.55 9.94 8.00
CA GLY A 283 2.71 11.01 7.03
C GLY A 283 1.42 11.78 6.78
N SER A 284 0.32 11.05 6.64
CA SER A 284 -1.01 11.60 6.32
C SER A 284 -1.71 12.23 7.52
N LYS A 285 -1.60 11.65 8.72
CA LYS A 285 -2.31 12.13 9.94
C LYS A 285 -1.54 13.16 10.76
N TYR A 286 -0.20 13.14 10.69
CA TYR A 286 0.64 13.96 11.58
C TYR A 286 1.65 14.80 10.82
N CYS A 287 2.45 14.17 9.96
CA CYS A 287 3.62 14.82 9.37
C CYS A 287 3.23 15.95 8.41
N LYS A 288 2.19 15.76 7.60
CA LYS A 288 1.68 16.76 6.65
C LYS A 288 1.40 18.11 7.33
N ASP A 289 0.75 18.06 8.50
CA ASP A 289 0.27 19.23 9.24
C ASP A 289 1.17 19.56 10.46
N LEU A 290 2.37 18.96 10.53
CA LEU A 290 3.38 19.19 11.58
C LEU A 290 2.87 18.95 13.03
N ARG A 291 1.97 17.99 13.22
CA ARG A 291 1.49 17.56 14.56
C ARG A 291 2.54 16.70 15.28
N CYS A 292 3.71 17.27 15.54
CA CYS A 292 4.87 16.56 16.06
C CYS A 292 4.67 16.02 17.49
N GLU A 293 3.92 16.70 18.33
CA GLU A 293 3.70 16.32 19.73
C GLU A 293 2.77 15.11 19.90
N GLU A 294 1.88 14.89 18.93
CA GLU A 294 0.94 13.75 18.90
C GLU A 294 1.48 12.57 18.08
N CYS A 295 2.62 12.76 17.40
CA CYS A 295 3.17 11.77 16.48
C CYS A 295 3.74 10.56 17.24
N PRO A 296 3.53 9.31 16.75
CA PRO A 296 4.12 8.11 17.38
C PRO A 296 5.65 8.06 17.33
N LEU A 297 6.30 8.98 16.59
CA LEU A 297 7.75 9.14 16.55
C LEU A 297 8.27 10.32 17.38
N LYS A 298 7.43 10.99 18.17
CA LYS A 298 7.75 12.29 18.81
C LYS A 298 9.07 12.30 19.59
N ASP A 299 9.41 11.18 20.22
CA ASP A 299 10.56 11.06 21.13
C ASP A 299 11.89 10.73 20.41
N ILE A 300 11.82 10.22 19.17
CA ILE A 300 12.98 9.71 18.43
C ILE A 300 13.21 10.42 17.08
N CYS A 301 12.19 11.13 16.58
CA CYS A 301 12.22 11.83 15.31
C CYS A 301 13.23 12.99 15.34
N ARG A 302 14.00 13.15 14.26
CA ARG A 302 14.88 14.32 14.06
C ARG A 302 14.14 15.63 13.86
N ARG A 303 12.84 15.58 13.53
CA ARG A 303 11.97 16.73 13.32
C ARG A 303 12.53 17.71 12.29
N HIS A 304 13.02 17.23 11.14
CA HIS A 304 13.46 18.08 10.02
C HIS A 304 12.26 18.76 9.30
N THR A 305 11.44 19.50 10.04
CA THR A 305 10.13 20.05 9.61
C THR A 305 10.22 20.99 8.41
N PHE A 306 11.38 21.62 8.22
CA PHE A 306 11.73 22.47 7.08
C PHE A 306 11.88 21.72 5.74
N ILE A 307 11.86 20.37 5.74
CA ILE A 307 11.86 19.60 4.49
C ILE A 307 10.46 19.65 3.87
N LYS A 308 10.38 19.98 2.57
CA LYS A 308 9.15 19.97 1.75
C LYS A 308 9.34 19.05 0.55
N VAL A 309 8.35 18.21 0.26
CA VAL A 309 8.34 17.33 -0.92
C VAL A 309 7.38 17.89 -1.96
N LYS A 310 7.82 18.02 -3.21
CA LYS A 310 7.03 18.44 -4.37
C LYS A 310 6.91 17.31 -5.38
#